data_AF-A0A3C1ULK7-F1
#
_entry.id   AF-A0A3C1ULK7-F1
#
_cell.length_a   1.000
_cell.length_b   1.000
_cell.length_c   1.000
_cell.angle_alpha   90.00
_cell.angle_beta   90.00
_cell.angle_gamma   90.00
#
_symmetry.space_group_name_H-M   'P 1'
#
loop_
_entity.id
_entity.type
_entity.pdbx_description
1 polymer ?
#
loop_
_entity_poly.entity_id
_entity_poly.type
_entity_poly.pdbx_seq_one_letter_code
_entity_poly.pdbx_strand_id
1 'polypeptide(L)'
;MSEEVPRPTDELVVDQEWDETAGGGPVKTFLEHLEDLRWTLIKCMSAIVISMVVCFSLLDNIISILKAPLKEAEALRLQSKKQVGFLIGDERLANVSLSSLTNHITFENTEEIHSLHLVPEKMGTNWVMTLRPSTEDPLDTLQDRLKNYKPVDGFLVAFHLMLYGGMVISAPFIIFFIGQFVLPALKIHEKKFLYQTTGFGAGLFMLGGLFC
;
A
#
# COMPACT_ATOMS: atom_id res chain seq x y z
N MET A 1 -12.22 14.33 92.33
CA MET A 1 -12.45 13.51 91.11
C MET A 1 -12.60 14.50 89.98
N SER A 2 -11.46 14.83 89.38
CA SER A 2 -11.31 15.91 88.40
C SER A 2 -11.36 15.25 87.04
N GLU A 3 -12.54 15.21 86.42
CA GLU A 3 -12.67 14.77 85.04
C GLU A 3 -12.88 16.01 84.19
N GLU A 4 -11.75 16.69 83.96
CA GLU A 4 -11.61 17.74 82.97
C GLU A 4 -11.76 17.05 81.61
N VAL A 5 -12.96 17.11 81.03
CA VAL A 5 -13.20 16.67 79.65
C VAL A 5 -12.38 17.60 78.75
N PRO A 6 -11.32 17.11 78.09
CA PRO A 6 -10.53 17.97 77.22
C PRO A 6 -11.39 18.37 76.03
N ARG A 7 -11.40 19.68 75.72
CA ARG A 7 -11.95 20.21 74.47
C ARG A 7 -11.39 19.36 73.32
N PRO A 8 -12.21 18.92 72.34
CA PRO A 8 -11.67 18.35 71.12
C PRO A 8 -10.74 19.41 70.55
N THR A 9 -9.44 19.10 70.59
CA THR A 9 -8.39 19.89 70.00
C THR A 9 -8.78 20.16 68.56
N ASP A 10 -8.60 21.42 68.15
CA ASP A 10 -8.52 21.86 66.77
C ASP A 10 -7.37 21.11 66.05
N GLU A 11 -7.48 19.80 65.89
CA GLU A 11 -6.89 19.10 64.77
C GLU A 11 -7.86 19.27 63.61
N LEU A 12 -7.94 20.52 63.14
CA LEU A 12 -8.05 20.77 61.72
C LEU A 12 -6.94 19.93 61.10
N VAL A 13 -7.33 18.77 60.58
CA VAL A 13 -6.52 17.95 59.69
C VAL A 13 -5.93 18.92 58.70
N VAL A 14 -4.63 19.16 58.88
CA VAL A 14 -3.79 20.00 58.03
C VAL A 14 -4.24 19.76 56.62
N ASP A 15 -4.79 20.83 56.05
CA ASP A 15 -5.13 20.99 54.66
C ASP A 15 -4.20 20.09 53.87
N GLN A 16 -4.76 19.04 53.28
CA GLN A 16 -4.06 18.34 52.23
C GLN A 16 -3.90 19.40 51.15
N GLU A 17 -2.80 20.16 51.24
CA GLU A 17 -2.22 20.95 50.17
C GLU A 17 -2.08 19.92 49.06
N TRP A 18 -3.10 19.86 48.21
CA TRP A 18 -2.94 19.36 46.88
C TRP A 18 -1.84 20.26 46.33
N ASP A 19 -0.62 19.73 46.25
CA ASP A 19 0.48 20.35 45.52
C ASP A 19 -0.04 20.62 44.10
N GLU A 20 -0.72 21.75 43.89
CA GLU A 20 -1.16 22.27 42.60
C GLU A 20 0.07 22.60 41.72
N THR A 21 1.28 22.42 42.25
CA THR A 21 2.56 22.58 41.59
C THR A 21 3.18 21.27 41.07
N ALA A 22 2.66 20.09 41.44
CA ALA A 22 3.29 18.79 41.10
C ALA A 22 2.94 18.24 39.70
N GLY A 23 2.32 19.05 38.82
CA GLY A 23 1.57 18.53 37.69
C GLY A 23 2.18 18.67 36.30
N GLY A 24 3.15 19.54 36.04
CA GLY A 24 3.56 19.83 34.66
C GLY A 24 4.93 20.49 34.61
N GLY A 25 5.68 20.23 33.53
CA GLY A 25 6.90 21.00 33.25
C GLY A 25 6.60 22.50 33.16
N PRO A 26 7.61 23.37 33.27
CA PRO A 26 7.43 24.83 33.22
C PRO A 26 6.48 25.20 32.07
N VAL A 27 5.42 25.95 32.38
CA VAL A 27 4.42 26.37 31.38
C VAL A 27 5.15 27.23 30.35
N LYS A 28 5.52 26.60 29.23
CA LYS A 28 6.18 27.28 28.12
C LYS A 28 5.25 28.34 27.57
N THR A 29 5.81 29.47 27.15
CA THR A 29 5.03 30.50 26.47
C THR A 29 4.56 30.00 25.10
N PHE A 30 3.46 30.54 24.57
CA PHE A 30 2.97 30.15 23.24
C PHE A 30 4.02 30.28 22.13
N LEU A 31 4.91 31.27 22.24
CA LEU A 31 5.97 31.48 21.26
C LEU A 31 7.02 30.37 21.30
N GLU A 32 7.40 29.91 22.50
CA GLU A 32 8.27 28.75 22.65
C GLU A 32 7.61 27.46 22.13
N HIS A 33 6.30 27.32 22.32
CA HIS A 33 5.55 26.20 21.75
C HIS A 33 5.50 26.25 20.21
N LEU A 34 5.36 27.43 19.61
CA LEU A 34 5.45 27.60 18.15
C LEU A 34 6.86 27.35 17.61
N GLU A 35 7.90 27.68 18.38
CA GLU A 35 9.28 27.33 18.03
C GLU A 35 9.50 25.81 18.06
N ASP A 36 8.98 25.13 19.08
CA ASP A 36 8.97 23.66 19.15
C ASP A 36 8.25 23.07 17.93
N LEU A 37 7.12 23.66 17.48
CA LEU A 37 6.38 23.21 16.29
C LEU A 37 7.20 23.36 15.00
N ARG A 38 7.90 24.48 14.81
CA ARG A 38 8.76 24.65 13.63
C ARG A 38 9.85 23.59 13.60
N TRP A 39 10.50 23.34 14.73
CA TRP A 39 11.56 22.34 14.82
C TRP A 39 11.05 20.92 14.60
N THR A 40 9.85 20.59 15.08
CA THR A 40 9.25 19.27 14.84
C THR A 40 8.85 19.09 13.38
N LEU A 41 8.29 20.13 12.75
CA LEU A 41 7.97 20.12 11.33
C LEU A 41 9.23 19.89 10.47
N ILE A 42 10.34 20.58 10.78
CA ILE A 42 11.62 20.39 10.07
C ILE A 42 12.12 18.94 10.20
N LYS A 43 12.02 18.33 11.39
CA LYS A 43 12.41 16.93 11.61
C LYS A 43 11.51 15.94 10.85
N CYS A 44 10.20 16.20 10.80
CA CYS A 44 9.28 15.38 10.01
C CYS A 44 9.59 15.50 8.51
N MET A 45 9.81 16.72 8.02
CA MET A 45 10.18 16.94 6.62
C MET A 45 11.50 16.28 6.25
N SER A 46 12.52 16.35 7.11
CA SER A 46 13.80 15.69 6.85
C SER A 46 13.66 14.17 6.86
N ALA A 47 12.87 13.60 7.78
CA ALA A 47 12.61 12.16 7.81
C ALA A 47 11.86 11.67 6.56
N ILE A 48 10.87 12.43 6.07
CA ILE A 48 10.19 12.13 4.80
C ILE A 48 11.17 12.17 3.64
N VAL A 49 12.04 13.19 3.56
CA VAL A 49 13.02 13.28 2.47
C VAL A 49 14.00 12.11 2.50
N ILE A 50 14.49 11.73 3.68
CA ILE A 50 15.39 10.58 3.85
C ILE A 50 14.68 9.28 3.46
N SER A 51 13.45 9.06 3.94
CA SER A 51 12.67 7.86 3.60
C SER A 51 12.31 7.82 2.11
N MET A 52 12.11 8.97 1.47
CA MET A 52 11.88 9.08 0.03
C MET A 52 13.07 8.53 -0.77
N VAL A 53 14.29 8.93 -0.39
CA VAL A 53 15.53 8.45 -1.04
C VAL A 53 15.70 6.94 -0.84
N VAL A 54 15.40 6.43 0.37
CA VAL A 54 15.42 5.00 0.66
C VAL A 54 14.35 4.26 -0.16
N CYS A 55 13.13 4.81 -0.27
CA CYS A 55 12.04 4.22 -1.05
C CYS A 55 12.38 4.15 -2.54
N PHE A 56 13.01 5.18 -3.08
CA PHE A 56 13.50 5.17 -4.46
C PHE A 56 14.48 4.03 -4.73
N SER A 57 15.39 3.75 -3.79
CA SER A 57 16.35 2.65 -3.91
C SER A 57 15.69 1.26 -3.89
N LEU A 58 14.48 1.16 -3.33
CA LEU A 58 13.70 -0.08 -3.25
C LEU A 58 12.61 -0.17 -4.33
N LEU A 59 12.49 0.84 -5.19
CA LEU A 59 11.38 0.98 -6.12
C LEU A 59 11.24 -0.21 -7.07
N ASP A 60 12.36 -0.70 -7.59
CA ASP A 60 12.38 -1.86 -8.50
C ASP A 60 11.80 -3.11 -7.84
N ASN A 61 12.09 -3.32 -6.55
CA ASN A 61 11.56 -4.43 -5.77
C ASN A 61 10.04 -4.27 -5.55
N ILE A 62 9.58 -3.06 -5.22
CA ILE A 62 8.14 -2.78 -5.01
C ILE A 62 7.35 -3.00 -6.31
N ILE A 63 7.84 -2.50 -7.45
CA ILE A 63 7.16 -2.67 -8.74
C ILE A 63 7.09 -4.16 -9.13
N SER A 64 8.13 -4.93 -8.83
CA SER A 64 8.14 -6.38 -9.08
C SER A 64 7.08 -7.10 -8.23
N ILE A 65 7.01 -6.78 -6.93
CA ILE A 65 6.02 -7.31 -6.00
C ILE A 65 4.60 -6.95 -6.44
N LEU A 66 4.36 -5.71 -6.87
CA LEU A 66 3.03 -5.26 -7.30
C LEU A 66 2.56 -5.96 -8.59
N LYS A 67 3.49 -6.34 -9.47
CA LYS A 67 3.18 -7.07 -10.72
C LYS A 67 3.01 -8.58 -10.52
N ALA A 68 3.52 -9.15 -9.43
CA ALA A 68 3.46 -10.58 -9.17
C ALA A 68 2.02 -11.14 -9.08
N PRO A 69 1.12 -10.62 -8.22
CA PRO A 69 -0.24 -11.15 -8.10
C PRO A 69 -1.05 -10.89 -9.38
N LEU A 70 -0.74 -9.83 -10.13
CA LEU A 70 -1.39 -9.53 -11.40
C LEU A 70 -1.10 -10.59 -12.47
N LYS A 71 0.15 -11.06 -12.54
CA LYS A 71 0.56 -12.14 -13.47
C LYS A 71 -0.13 -13.46 -13.14
N GLU A 72 -0.17 -13.80 -11.87
CA GLU A 72 -0.79 -15.04 -11.40
C GLU A 72 -2.32 -15.02 -11.63
N ALA A 73 -2.98 -13.89 -11.35
CA ALA A 73 -4.41 -13.72 -11.62
C ALA A 73 -4.74 -13.80 -13.12
N GLU A 74 -3.89 -13.31 -14.02
CA GLU A 74 -4.11 -13.46 -15.46
C GLU A 74 -3.90 -14.90 -15.93
N ALA A 75 -2.87 -15.61 -15.41
CA ALA A 75 -2.67 -17.02 -15.73
C ALA A 75 -3.89 -17.87 -15.35
N LEU A 76 -4.48 -17.64 -14.17
CA LEU A 76 -5.72 -18.29 -13.75
C LEU A 76 -6.92 -17.89 -14.61
N ARG A 77 -6.96 -16.64 -15.09
CA ARG A 77 -8.05 -16.13 -15.94
C ARG A 77 -7.98 -16.68 -17.36
N LEU A 78 -6.79 -16.84 -17.93
CA LEU A 78 -6.57 -17.47 -19.23
C LEU A 78 -6.96 -18.96 -19.19
N GLN A 79 -6.63 -19.67 -18.11
CA GLN A 79 -7.10 -21.05 -17.92
C GLN A 79 -8.63 -21.15 -17.80
N SER A 80 -9.28 -20.18 -17.17
CA SER A 80 -10.75 -20.17 -17.03
C SER A 80 -11.48 -19.72 -18.31
N LYS A 81 -10.86 -18.84 -19.11
CA LYS A 81 -11.47 -18.26 -20.33
C LYS A 81 -10.98 -18.97 -21.60
N LYS A 82 -11.38 -20.23 -21.76
CA LYS A 82 -11.15 -21.05 -22.97
C LYS A 82 -12.01 -20.60 -24.17
N GLN A 83 -11.95 -19.32 -24.50
CA GLN A 83 -12.66 -18.73 -25.65
C GLN A 83 -11.64 -18.28 -26.68
N VAL A 84 -11.65 -18.92 -27.84
CA VAL A 84 -10.85 -18.51 -28.99
C VAL A 84 -11.66 -17.51 -29.79
N GLY A 85 -11.14 -16.30 -29.94
CA GLY A 85 -11.71 -15.33 -30.87
C GLY A 85 -11.52 -15.82 -32.30
N PHE A 86 -12.60 -15.96 -33.06
CA PHE A 86 -12.55 -16.23 -34.48
C PHE A 86 -12.30 -14.91 -35.21
N LEU A 87 -11.11 -14.79 -35.79
CA LEU A 87 -10.67 -13.64 -36.59
C LEU A 87 -10.75 -14.03 -38.06
N ILE A 88 -11.49 -13.27 -38.87
CA ILE A 88 -11.47 -13.40 -40.34
C ILE A 88 -10.86 -12.11 -40.87
N GLY A 89 -9.66 -12.19 -41.46
CA GLY A 89 -8.89 -11.00 -41.81
C GLY A 89 -8.43 -10.24 -40.56
N ASP A 90 -8.80 -8.97 -40.44
CA ASP A 90 -8.43 -8.09 -39.31
C ASP A 90 -9.58 -7.84 -38.31
N GLU A 91 -10.78 -8.38 -38.55
CA GLU A 91 -11.96 -8.13 -37.70
C GLU A 91 -12.35 -9.34 -36.84
N ARG A 92 -12.73 -9.05 -35.58
CA ARG A 92 -13.24 -10.03 -34.60
C ARG A 92 -14.72 -10.33 -34.89
N LEU A 93 -15.02 -11.50 -35.46
CA LEU A 93 -16.39 -11.88 -35.82
C LEU A 93 -17.15 -12.62 -34.71
N ALA A 94 -16.48 -13.41 -33.85
CA ALA A 94 -17.13 -14.02 -32.68
C ALA A 94 -16.12 -14.59 -31.68
N ASN A 95 -16.44 -14.60 -30.39
CA ASN A 95 -15.73 -15.40 -29.39
C ASN A 95 -16.38 -16.79 -29.35
N VAL A 96 -15.66 -17.83 -29.78
CA VAL A 96 -16.18 -19.21 -29.81
C VAL A 96 -15.43 -20.03 -28.75
N SER A 97 -16.18 -20.73 -27.91
CA SER A 97 -15.60 -21.63 -26.90
C SER A 97 -14.98 -22.85 -27.59
N LEU A 98 -13.71 -23.15 -27.30
CA LEU A 98 -13.01 -24.33 -27.85
C LEU A 98 -13.72 -25.64 -27.51
N SER A 99 -14.51 -25.67 -26.43
CA SER A 99 -15.31 -26.84 -26.02
C SER A 99 -16.35 -27.27 -27.05
N SER A 100 -16.81 -26.36 -27.92
CA SER A 100 -17.80 -26.68 -28.96
C SER A 100 -17.16 -27.17 -30.27
N LEU A 101 -15.88 -26.88 -30.51
CA LEU A 101 -15.18 -27.21 -31.75
C LEU A 101 -14.48 -28.57 -31.71
N THR A 102 -14.18 -29.09 -30.52
CA THR A 102 -13.53 -30.40 -30.32
C THR A 102 -14.37 -31.58 -30.80
N ASN A 103 -15.70 -31.48 -30.82
CA ASN A 103 -16.56 -32.59 -31.27
C ASN A 103 -16.60 -32.78 -32.79
N HIS A 104 -16.08 -31.83 -33.58
CA HIS A 104 -16.10 -31.91 -35.05
C HIS A 104 -14.72 -31.85 -35.72
N ILE A 105 -13.64 -31.59 -34.98
CA ILE A 105 -12.29 -31.51 -35.54
C ILE A 105 -11.31 -32.24 -34.61
N THR A 106 -10.86 -33.42 -35.05
CA THR A 106 -9.84 -34.21 -34.35
C THR A 106 -8.47 -33.60 -34.62
N PHE A 107 -7.98 -32.78 -33.69
CA PHE A 107 -6.60 -32.29 -33.69
C PHE A 107 -5.72 -33.26 -32.91
N GLU A 108 -4.73 -33.84 -33.59
CA GLU A 108 -3.93 -34.98 -33.12
C GLU A 108 -2.75 -34.61 -32.20
N ASN A 109 -2.59 -33.33 -31.84
CA ASN A 109 -1.58 -32.89 -30.85
C ASN A 109 -2.16 -31.85 -29.89
N THR A 110 -2.34 -32.28 -28.64
CA THR A 110 -2.95 -31.54 -27.54
C THR A 110 -1.89 -30.77 -26.76
N GLU A 111 -1.18 -29.85 -27.41
CA GLU A 111 -0.53 -28.76 -26.69
C GLU A 111 -1.21 -27.45 -27.10
N GLU A 112 -2.11 -27.03 -26.20
CA GLU A 112 -2.59 -25.65 -26.01
C GLU A 112 -2.72 -24.76 -27.27
N ILE A 113 -3.82 -24.95 -28.00
CA ILE A 113 -4.21 -24.04 -29.09
C ILE A 113 -4.84 -22.78 -28.47
N HIS A 114 -4.11 -21.66 -28.45
CA HIS A 114 -4.53 -20.40 -27.81
C HIS A 114 -5.26 -19.41 -28.73
N SER A 115 -5.06 -19.47 -30.06
CA SER A 115 -5.91 -18.74 -31.02
C SER A 115 -5.89 -19.38 -32.41
N LEU A 116 -7.02 -19.32 -33.13
CA LEU A 116 -7.16 -19.82 -34.50
C LEU A 116 -7.29 -18.62 -35.44
N HIS A 117 -6.24 -18.34 -36.21
CA HIS A 117 -6.28 -17.29 -37.24
C HIS A 117 -6.66 -17.93 -38.57
N LEU A 118 -7.70 -17.42 -39.23
CA LEU A 118 -8.05 -17.83 -40.58
C LEU A 118 -7.26 -16.97 -41.56
N VAL A 119 -6.17 -17.54 -42.06
CA VAL A 119 -5.37 -16.90 -43.10
C VAL A 119 -5.79 -17.50 -44.45
N PRO A 120 -6.28 -16.68 -45.39
CA PRO A 120 -6.52 -17.15 -46.75
C PRO A 120 -5.15 -17.41 -47.40
N GLU A 121 -4.82 -18.68 -47.59
CA GLU A 121 -3.56 -19.10 -48.21
C GLU A 121 -3.87 -19.69 -49.59
N LYS A 122 -3.12 -19.23 -50.59
CA LYS A 122 -3.37 -19.57 -51.98
C LYS A 122 -2.75 -20.94 -52.30
N MET A 123 -3.56 -21.99 -52.29
CA MET A 123 -3.13 -23.32 -52.75
C MET A 123 -3.35 -23.44 -54.27
N GLY A 124 -2.33 -23.06 -55.05
CA GLY A 124 -2.39 -23.10 -56.51
C GLY A 124 -3.28 -22.00 -57.10
N THR A 125 -4.46 -22.35 -57.60
CA THR A 125 -5.44 -21.44 -58.23
C THR A 125 -6.70 -21.17 -57.40
N ASN A 126 -6.89 -21.85 -56.27
CA ASN A 126 -8.06 -21.69 -55.43
C ASN A 126 -7.69 -21.05 -54.09
N TRP A 127 -8.56 -20.16 -53.62
CA TRP A 127 -8.47 -19.59 -52.28
C TRP A 127 -8.98 -20.61 -51.29
N VAL A 128 -8.10 -21.10 -50.44
CA VAL A 128 -8.48 -22.01 -49.35
C VAL A 128 -8.25 -21.27 -48.05
N MET A 129 -9.27 -21.27 -47.21
CA MET A 129 -9.19 -20.65 -45.90
C MET A 129 -8.52 -21.64 -44.96
N THR A 130 -7.26 -21.36 -44.60
CA THR A 130 -6.49 -22.25 -43.74
C THR A 130 -6.61 -21.79 -42.30
N LEU A 131 -6.87 -22.73 -41.40
CA LEU A 131 -6.86 -22.50 -39.95
C LEU A 131 -5.42 -22.73 -39.48
N ARG A 132 -4.69 -21.64 -39.22
CA ARG A 132 -3.37 -21.75 -38.58
C ARG A 132 -3.57 -21.64 -37.07
N PRO A 133 -3.35 -22.72 -36.29
CA PRO A 133 -3.27 -22.60 -34.85
C PRO A 133 -2.00 -21.81 -34.55
N SER A 134 -2.18 -20.58 -34.05
CA SER A 134 -1.04 -19.78 -33.61
C SER A 134 -0.66 -20.25 -32.21
N THR A 135 0.51 -20.85 -32.11
CA THR A 135 1.22 -21.11 -30.85
C THR A 135 2.05 -19.90 -30.41
N GLU A 136 2.10 -18.82 -31.20
CA GLU A 136 2.59 -17.54 -30.70
C GLU A 136 1.60 -17.03 -29.65
N ASP A 137 2.16 -16.81 -28.46
CA ASP A 137 1.49 -16.48 -27.22
C ASP A 137 0.25 -15.63 -27.46
N PRO A 138 -0.91 -15.99 -26.87
CA PRO A 138 -2.12 -15.21 -27.02
C PRO A 138 -1.79 -13.75 -26.78
N LEU A 139 -2.10 -12.95 -27.80
CA LEU A 139 -2.00 -11.51 -27.91
C LEU A 139 -2.92 -10.84 -26.87
N ASP A 140 -2.60 -11.10 -25.61
CA ASP A 140 -3.25 -10.69 -24.37
C ASP A 140 -2.23 -10.89 -23.23
N THR A 141 -0.92 -10.84 -23.53
CA THR A 141 0.09 -10.70 -22.48
C THR A 141 -0.23 -9.41 -21.74
N LEU A 142 -0.16 -9.40 -20.40
CA LEU A 142 -0.35 -8.19 -19.57
C LEU A 142 0.28 -6.90 -20.14
N GLN A 143 1.30 -6.99 -21.00
CA GLN A 143 1.91 -5.86 -21.70
C GLN A 143 0.94 -5.12 -22.65
N ASP A 144 0.01 -5.83 -23.30
CA ASP A 144 -0.95 -5.23 -24.23
C ASP A 144 -2.12 -4.51 -23.50
N ARG A 145 -2.39 -4.92 -22.26
CA ARG A 145 -3.40 -4.31 -21.37
C ARG A 145 -2.83 -3.29 -20.38
N LEU A 146 -1.56 -3.45 -19.99
CA LEU A 146 -0.79 -2.50 -19.17
C LEU A 146 0.00 -1.55 -20.08
N LYS A 147 -0.71 -0.96 -21.04
CA LYS A 147 -0.16 0.13 -21.86
C LYS A 147 -0.15 1.40 -21.04
N ASN A 148 0.97 2.10 -21.04
CA ASN A 148 1.01 3.47 -20.58
C ASN A 148 0.18 4.31 -21.56
N TYR A 149 -1.06 4.60 -21.21
CA TYR A 149 -1.97 5.40 -22.04
C TYR A 149 -1.46 6.83 -22.25
N LYS A 150 -0.49 7.27 -21.43
CA LYS A 150 0.19 8.55 -21.53
C LYS A 150 1.71 8.36 -21.56
N PRO A 151 2.46 9.16 -22.34
CA PRO A 151 3.92 9.10 -22.37
C PRO A 151 4.58 9.30 -20.99
N VAL A 152 3.91 10.00 -20.08
CA VAL A 152 4.40 10.34 -18.74
C VAL A 152 3.90 9.38 -17.64
N ASP A 153 3.04 8.41 -17.96
CA ASP A 153 2.34 7.61 -16.94
C ASP A 153 3.30 6.76 -16.10
N GLY A 154 4.30 6.14 -16.74
CA GLY A 154 5.30 5.35 -16.02
C GLY A 154 6.11 6.16 -15.01
N PHE A 155 6.43 7.41 -15.36
CA PHE A 155 7.09 8.35 -14.44
C PHE A 155 6.17 8.78 -13.29
N LEU A 156 4.90 9.11 -13.59
CA LEU A 156 3.94 9.48 -12.55
C LEU A 156 3.69 8.33 -11.58
N VAL A 157 3.57 7.09 -12.06
CA VAL A 157 3.41 5.92 -11.21
C VAL A 157 4.61 5.76 -10.28
N ALA A 158 5.84 5.86 -10.80
CA ALA A 158 7.06 5.82 -10.01
C ALA A 158 7.10 6.93 -8.95
N PHE A 159 6.74 8.16 -9.32
CA PHE A 159 6.69 9.30 -8.39
C PHE A 159 5.66 9.11 -7.27
N HIS A 160 4.45 8.65 -7.58
CA HIS A 160 3.44 8.38 -6.56
C HIS A 160 3.85 7.23 -5.63
N LEU A 161 4.47 6.17 -6.17
CA LEU A 161 5.01 5.08 -5.35
C LEU A 161 6.09 5.57 -4.40
N MET A 162 7.00 6.42 -4.89
CA MET A 162 8.05 7.01 -4.07
C MET A 162 7.43 7.89 -2.97
N LEU A 163 6.43 8.70 -3.29
CA LEU A 163 5.75 9.60 -2.35
C LEU A 163 4.97 8.86 -1.27
N TYR A 164 4.11 7.92 -1.66
CA TYR A 164 3.32 7.14 -0.70
C TYR A 164 4.19 6.12 0.05
N GLY A 165 5.10 5.44 -0.63
CA GLY A 165 6.03 4.48 -0.02
C GLY A 165 6.99 5.17 0.96
N GLY A 166 7.54 6.32 0.60
CA GLY A 166 8.37 7.14 1.49
C GLY A 166 7.58 7.62 2.71
N MET A 167 6.32 8.01 2.53
CA MET A 167 5.44 8.41 3.64
C MET A 167 5.18 7.25 4.60
N VAL A 168 4.87 6.05 4.07
CA VAL A 168 4.67 4.82 4.86
C VAL A 168 5.93 4.48 5.66
N ILE A 169 7.11 4.50 5.03
CA ILE A 169 8.38 4.23 5.72
C ILE A 169 8.67 5.29 6.80
N SER A 170 8.29 6.56 6.57
CA SER A 170 8.47 7.64 7.54
C SER A 170 7.45 7.66 8.67
N ALA A 171 6.28 7.03 8.51
CA ALA A 171 5.18 7.07 9.46
C ALA A 171 5.58 6.74 10.92
N PRO A 172 6.35 5.68 11.24
CA PRO A 172 6.79 5.42 12.61
C PRO A 172 7.64 6.56 13.19
N PHE A 173 8.47 7.21 12.38
CA PHE A 173 9.29 8.35 12.79
C PHE A 173 8.44 9.62 12.98
N ILE A 174 7.46 9.86 12.10
CA ILE A 174 6.54 11.00 12.20
C ILE A 174 5.72 10.91 13.49
N ILE A 175 5.15 9.75 13.79
CA ILE A 175 4.38 9.54 15.03
C ILE A 175 5.27 9.78 16.26
N PHE A 176 6.55 9.38 16.21
CA PHE A 176 7.52 9.66 17.27
C PHE A 176 7.80 11.16 17.45
N PHE A 177 8.04 11.91 16.38
CA PHE A 177 8.31 13.36 16.47
C PHE A 177 7.10 14.17 16.89
N ILE A 178 5.90 13.80 16.40
CA ILE A 178 4.64 14.41 16.85
C ILE A 178 4.42 14.10 18.33
N GLY A 179 4.66 12.85 18.76
CA GLY A 179 4.63 12.48 20.17
C GLY A 179 5.53 13.39 21.00
N GLN A 180 6.79 13.58 20.60
CA GLN A 180 7.73 14.48 21.27
C GLN A 180 7.28 15.95 21.34
N PHE A 181 6.51 16.44 20.37
CA PHE A 181 5.93 17.79 20.40
C PHE A 181 4.78 17.92 21.41
N VAL A 182 4.00 16.86 21.58
CA VAL A 182 2.84 16.83 22.48
C VAL A 182 3.26 16.59 23.94
N LEU A 183 4.33 15.82 24.18
CA LEU A 183 4.82 15.48 25.53
C LEU A 183 5.09 16.67 26.48
N PRO A 184 5.67 17.81 26.04
CA PRO A 184 5.90 18.98 26.88
C PRO A 184 4.63 19.53 27.55
N ALA A 185 3.47 19.34 26.93
CA ALA A 185 2.19 19.83 27.42
C ALA A 185 1.47 18.86 28.40
N LEU A 186 2.06 17.69 28.69
CA LEU A 186 1.44 16.63 29.47
C LEU A 186 2.13 16.42 30.83
N LYS A 187 1.41 15.90 31.83
CA LYS A 187 1.93 15.67 33.18
C LYS A 187 3.13 14.74 33.18
N ILE A 188 4.12 14.98 34.04
CA ILE A 188 5.37 14.19 34.11
C ILE A 188 5.09 12.69 34.28
N HIS A 189 4.04 12.34 35.03
CA HIS A 189 3.65 10.94 35.27
C HIS A 189 2.96 10.26 34.07
N GLU A 190 2.39 11.01 33.12
CA GLU A 190 1.69 10.47 31.92
C GLU A 190 2.61 10.32 30.71
N LYS A 191 3.79 10.96 30.75
CA LYS A 191 4.80 10.92 29.69
C LYS A 191 5.16 9.49 29.26
N LYS A 192 5.21 8.56 30.23
CA LYS A 192 5.54 7.14 30.00
C LYS A 192 4.46 6.42 29.21
N PHE A 193 3.19 6.69 29.51
CA PHE A 193 2.06 6.07 28.81
C PHE A 193 1.98 6.54 27.36
N LEU A 194 2.20 7.83 27.10
CA LEU A 194 2.19 8.36 25.74
C LEU A 194 3.32 7.74 24.89
N TYR A 195 4.53 7.61 25.44
CA TYR A 195 5.64 6.95 24.73
C TYR A 195 5.34 5.47 24.43
N GLN A 196 4.69 4.77 25.35
CA GLN A 196 4.24 3.39 25.12
C GLN A 196 3.21 3.33 23.99
N THR A 197 2.19 4.17 24.01
CA THR A 197 1.16 4.24 22.96
C THR A 197 1.74 4.60 21.60
N THR A 198 2.68 5.55 21.53
CA THR A 198 3.42 5.87 20.30
C THR A 198 4.22 4.66 19.79
N GLY A 199 4.90 3.94 20.67
CA GLY A 199 5.64 2.72 20.32
C GLY A 199 4.73 1.61 19.79
N PHE A 200 3.62 1.35 20.49
CA PHE A 200 2.60 0.40 20.01
C PHE A 200 2.02 0.85 18.68
N GLY A 201 1.67 2.13 18.51
CA GLY A 201 1.14 2.67 17.26
C GLY A 201 2.09 2.50 16.08
N ALA A 202 3.38 2.79 16.27
CA ALA A 202 4.40 2.54 15.26
C ALA A 202 4.51 1.05 14.89
N GLY A 203 4.44 0.15 15.89
CA GLY A 203 4.44 -1.29 15.67
C GLY A 203 3.20 -1.79 14.92
N LEU A 204 2.01 -1.33 15.31
CA LEU A 204 0.74 -1.67 14.64
C LEU A 204 0.73 -1.17 13.19
N PHE A 205 1.29 0.01 12.91
CA PHE A 205 1.39 0.53 11.56
C PHE A 205 2.27 -0.36 10.66
N MET A 206 3.45 -0.75 11.14
CA MET A 206 4.35 -1.64 10.39
C MET A 206 3.73 -3.03 10.17
N LEU A 207 3.02 -3.56 11.17
CA LEU A 207 2.31 -4.84 11.05
C LEU A 207 1.17 -4.74 10.03
N GLY A 208 0.42 -3.64 10.03
CA GLY A 208 -0.60 -3.38 9.02
C GLY A 208 -0.03 -3.29 7.61
N GLY A 209 1.12 -2.61 7.45
CA GLY A 209 1.82 -2.53 6.17
C GLY A 209 2.35 -3.87 5.66
N LEU A 210 2.70 -4.80 6.55
CA LEU A 210 3.08 -6.18 6.18
C LEU A 210 1.88 -7.07 5.86
N PHE A 211 0.70 -6.75 6.39
CA PHE A 211 -0.52 -7.54 6.21
C PHE A 211 -1.24 -7.25 4.88
N CYS A 212 -1.16 -6.02 4.38
CA CYS A 212 -1.74 -5.61 3.09
C CYS A 212 -0.94 -6.16 1.90
#